data_AF-A0A9D7VN82-F1
#
_entry.id   AF-A0A9D7VN82-F1
#
_cell.length_a   1.000
_cell.length_b   1.000
_cell.length_c   1.000
_cell.angle_alpha   90.00
_cell.angle_beta   90.00
_cell.angle_gamma   90.00
#
_symmetry.space_group_name_H-M   'P 1'
#
loop_
_entity.id
_entity.type
_entity.pdbx_description
1 polymer ?
#
loop_
_entity_poly.entity_id
_entity_poly.type
_entity_poly.pdbx_seq_one_letter_code
_entity_poly.pdbx_strand_id
1 'polypeptide(L)'
;MTNTREDLTREMRKAGFGQAAIDAAWPSWWTDEAEASPSSRAELRFALSRRLGLSAKPLLGERVEFFWDDAARFKHLRAQNDRERSTIASFGIALGLELIEATPEPTGADWRGTGAIELRNILLRDRPFVDLSALVATCWSFGIPIIHLNVVPLASKSMHAMVVQNRGRFAILLAHKVNYPAQAAFTIAHELGHVLLRHLGDKNALVDLEDPA
;
A
#
# COMPACT_ATOMS: atom_id res chain seq x y z
N MET A 1 7.50 19.89 -30.08
CA MET A 1 8.05 19.65 -28.74
C MET A 1 7.14 18.65 -28.06
N THR A 2 7.65 17.48 -27.69
CA THR A 2 6.88 16.47 -26.97
C THR A 2 6.74 16.90 -25.52
N ASN A 3 5.50 17.10 -25.06
CA ASN A 3 5.21 17.44 -23.68
C ASN A 3 5.40 16.19 -22.81
N THR A 4 6.45 16.17 -22.01
CA THR A 4 6.87 15.03 -21.18
C THR A 4 5.74 14.61 -20.22
N ARG A 5 4.98 15.57 -19.70
CA ARG A 5 3.86 15.29 -18.80
C ARG A 5 2.73 14.55 -19.52
N GLU A 6 2.35 15.03 -20.70
CA GLU A 6 1.29 14.41 -21.50
C GLU A 6 1.67 12.99 -21.95
N ASP A 7 2.93 12.81 -22.35
CA ASP A 7 3.45 11.52 -22.79
C ASP A 7 3.46 10.48 -21.66
N LEU A 8 4.04 10.82 -20.52
CA LEU A 8 4.07 9.93 -19.35
C LEU A 8 2.67 9.66 -18.80
N THR A 9 1.80 10.68 -18.77
CA THR A 9 0.39 10.50 -18.36
C THR A 9 -0.28 9.48 -19.27
N ARG A 10 -0.13 9.61 -20.59
CA ARG A 10 -0.70 8.68 -21.55
C ARG A 10 -0.16 7.26 -21.38
N GLU A 11 1.13 7.09 -21.12
CA GLU A 11 1.74 5.79 -20.86
C GLU A 11 1.19 5.15 -19.57
N MET A 12 1.09 5.90 -18.49
CA MET A 12 0.53 5.43 -17.23
C MET A 12 -0.97 5.10 -17.35
N ARG A 13 -1.73 5.90 -18.11
CA ARG A 13 -3.15 5.60 -18.41
C ARG A 13 -3.28 4.30 -19.21
N LYS A 14 -2.41 4.05 -20.20
CA LYS A 14 -2.35 2.76 -20.92
C LYS A 14 -1.94 1.60 -20.01
N ALA A 15 -1.15 1.89 -18.98
CA ALA A 15 -0.75 0.90 -17.97
C ALA A 15 -1.87 0.54 -16.99
N GLY A 16 -2.97 1.30 -16.95
CA GLY A 16 -4.16 1.04 -16.13
C GLY A 16 -4.35 2.02 -14.97
N PHE A 17 -3.49 3.03 -14.83
CA PHE A 17 -3.58 3.97 -13.71
C PHE A 17 -4.75 4.94 -13.85
N GLY A 18 -5.41 5.22 -12.73
CA GLY A 18 -6.35 6.33 -12.59
C GLY A 18 -5.67 7.68 -12.72
N GLN A 19 -6.36 8.68 -13.29
CA GLN A 19 -5.84 10.04 -13.40
C GLN A 19 -5.49 10.63 -12.02
N ALA A 20 -6.34 10.41 -11.01
CA ALA A 20 -6.10 10.86 -9.65
C ALA A 20 -4.79 10.30 -9.05
N ALA A 21 -4.44 9.04 -9.33
CA ALA A 21 -3.20 8.43 -8.88
C ALA A 21 -1.97 9.05 -9.57
N ILE A 22 -2.09 9.32 -10.87
CA ILE A 22 -1.03 9.99 -11.65
C ILE A 22 -0.79 11.40 -11.09
N ASP A 23 -1.86 12.16 -10.86
CA ASP A 23 -1.77 13.53 -10.35
C ASP A 23 -1.19 13.56 -8.93
N ALA A 24 -1.61 12.64 -8.06
CA ALA A 24 -1.09 12.51 -6.70
C ALA A 24 0.39 12.09 -6.67
N ALA A 25 0.82 11.26 -7.62
CA ALA A 25 2.22 10.85 -7.74
C ALA A 25 3.11 11.94 -8.33
N TRP A 26 2.54 12.95 -9.00
CA TRP A 26 3.33 13.98 -9.67
C TRP A 26 4.17 14.79 -8.67
N PRO A 27 5.49 14.95 -8.89
CA PRO A 27 6.30 15.74 -7.98
C PRO A 27 5.96 17.22 -8.03
N SER A 28 5.86 17.86 -6.86
CA SER A 28 5.58 19.30 -6.74
C SER A 28 6.68 20.20 -7.29
N TRP A 29 7.90 19.67 -7.44
CA TRP A 29 9.05 20.39 -8.00
C TRP A 29 9.09 20.39 -9.53
N TRP A 30 8.20 19.66 -10.22
CA TRP A 30 8.19 19.60 -11.68
C TRP A 30 7.67 20.91 -12.30
N THR A 31 8.53 21.61 -13.03
CA THR A 31 8.21 22.87 -13.74
C THR A 31 8.64 22.80 -15.21
N ASP A 32 8.24 23.80 -16.00
CA ASP A 32 8.63 23.92 -17.41
C ASP A 32 10.16 24.06 -17.57
N GLU A 33 10.83 24.70 -16.61
CA GLU A 33 12.29 24.78 -16.57
C GLU A 33 12.92 23.41 -16.30
N ALA A 34 12.32 22.61 -15.42
CA ALA A 34 12.77 21.24 -15.15
C ALA A 34 12.61 20.34 -16.38
N GLU A 35 11.59 20.57 -17.22
CA GLU A 35 11.37 19.79 -18.45
C GLU A 35 12.52 19.92 -19.46
N ALA A 36 13.14 21.10 -19.54
CA ALA A 36 14.27 21.33 -20.44
C ALA A 36 15.52 20.51 -20.09
N SER A 37 15.63 20.03 -18.84
CA SER A 37 16.80 19.30 -18.36
C SER A 37 16.67 17.77 -18.53
N PRO A 38 17.62 17.10 -19.20
CA PRO A 38 17.67 15.64 -19.25
C PRO A 38 17.75 14.97 -17.87
N SER A 39 18.50 15.54 -16.92
CA SER A 39 18.65 14.97 -15.57
C SER A 39 17.35 15.08 -14.77
N SER A 40 16.67 16.22 -14.85
CA SER A 40 15.36 16.42 -14.21
C SER A 40 14.31 15.47 -14.78
N ARG A 41 14.31 15.28 -16.12
CA ARG A 41 13.44 14.30 -16.78
C ARG A 41 13.70 12.86 -16.32
N ALA A 42 14.95 12.51 -16.02
CA ALA A 42 15.28 11.22 -15.44
C ALA A 42 14.81 11.10 -13.98
N GLU A 43 15.05 12.12 -13.15
CA GLU A 43 14.58 12.13 -11.75
C GLU A 43 13.05 12.07 -11.65
N LEU A 44 12.33 12.74 -12.54
CA LEU A 44 10.85 12.66 -12.60
C LEU A 44 10.41 11.22 -12.74
N ARG A 45 11.08 10.49 -13.64
CA ARG A 45 10.78 9.10 -13.93
C ARG A 45 11.06 8.21 -12.73
N PHE A 46 12.20 8.35 -12.07
CA PHE A 46 12.50 7.63 -10.83
C PHE A 46 11.52 7.98 -9.70
N ALA A 47 11.11 9.25 -9.58
CA ALA A 47 10.15 9.67 -8.57
C ALA A 47 8.77 9.04 -8.80
N LEU A 48 8.26 9.10 -10.04
CA LEU A 48 6.99 8.46 -10.41
C LEU A 48 7.06 6.95 -10.25
N SER A 49 8.19 6.33 -10.62
CA SER A 49 8.37 4.89 -10.56
C SER A 49 8.34 4.39 -9.11
N ARG A 50 9.03 5.08 -8.19
CA ARG A 50 8.98 4.78 -6.74
C ARG A 50 7.57 4.95 -6.17
N ARG A 51 6.90 6.06 -6.48
CA ARG A 51 5.56 6.40 -5.94
C ARG A 51 4.45 5.50 -6.45
N LEU A 52 4.57 4.98 -7.67
CA LEU A 52 3.55 4.15 -8.31
C LEU A 52 3.91 2.65 -8.35
N GLY A 53 5.09 2.26 -7.86
CA GLY A 53 5.56 0.88 -7.92
C GLY A 53 5.93 0.40 -9.33
N LEU A 54 6.48 1.27 -10.18
CA LEU A 54 6.93 0.95 -11.55
C LEU A 54 8.44 0.74 -11.60
N SER A 55 8.94 -0.14 -12.46
CA SER A 55 10.38 -0.26 -12.69
C SER A 55 10.87 1.04 -13.34
N ALA A 56 12.03 1.53 -12.90
CA ALA A 56 12.58 2.80 -13.38
C ALA A 56 13.38 2.66 -14.70
N LYS A 57 14.00 1.48 -14.91
CA LYS A 57 14.75 1.13 -16.13
C LYS A 57 14.05 1.49 -17.45
N PRO A 58 12.74 1.29 -17.58
CA PRO A 58 12.01 1.49 -18.83
C PRO A 58 11.42 2.89 -18.94
N LEU A 59 11.89 3.86 -18.16
CA LEU A 59 11.49 5.25 -18.35
C LEU A 59 12.56 6.04 -19.10
N LEU A 60 13.78 5.53 -19.27
CA LEU A 60 14.87 6.21 -19.98
C LEU A 60 14.83 6.10 -21.52
N GLY A 61 13.69 5.68 -22.10
CA GLY A 61 13.50 5.62 -23.56
C GLY A 61 13.02 4.27 -24.12
N GLU A 62 12.81 3.27 -23.26
CA GLU A 62 12.18 1.99 -23.62
C GLU A 62 10.77 1.89 -23.00
N ARG A 63 9.99 0.83 -23.31
CA ARG A 63 8.58 0.70 -22.84
C ARG A 63 8.51 0.60 -21.32
N VAL A 64 7.66 1.40 -20.66
CA VAL A 64 7.30 1.24 -19.23
C VAL A 64 7.08 -0.23 -18.85
N GLU A 65 7.95 -0.77 -17.98
CA GLU A 65 7.84 -2.06 -17.32
C GLU A 65 7.61 -1.84 -15.82
N PHE A 66 6.85 -2.74 -15.21
CA PHE A 66 6.51 -2.67 -13.78
C PHE A 66 7.65 -3.22 -12.93
N PHE A 67 7.72 -2.86 -11.65
CA PHE A 67 8.54 -3.63 -10.70
C PHE A 67 7.86 -5.00 -10.57
N TRP A 68 8.39 -5.95 -11.33
CA TRP A 68 8.18 -7.36 -11.10
C TRP A 68 9.11 -7.76 -9.96
N ASP A 69 8.54 -7.96 -8.78
CA ASP A 69 9.13 -8.90 -7.83
C ASP A 69 8.06 -9.98 -7.61
N ASP A 70 8.39 -11.23 -8.00
CA ASP A 70 7.54 -12.43 -7.97
C ASP A 70 7.07 -12.82 -6.54
N ALA A 71 7.30 -11.96 -5.55
CA ALA A 71 7.00 -12.19 -4.16
C ALA A 71 5.52 -11.97 -3.79
N ALA A 72 4.74 -11.25 -4.60
CA ALA A 72 3.34 -10.96 -4.29
C ALA A 72 2.44 -12.18 -4.54
N ARG A 73 2.26 -13.03 -3.53
CA ARG A 73 1.26 -14.10 -3.58
C ARG A 73 -0.13 -13.53 -3.29
N PHE A 74 -0.92 -13.37 -4.33
CA PHE A 74 -2.30 -12.92 -4.22
C PHE A 74 -3.24 -14.06 -3.81
N LYS A 75 -4.02 -13.86 -2.77
CA LYS A 75 -5.24 -14.65 -2.55
C LYS A 75 -6.45 -13.83 -3.03
N HIS A 76 -7.26 -14.43 -3.90
CA HIS A 76 -8.63 -14.04 -4.24
C HIS A 76 -8.95 -12.57 -4.60
N LEU A 77 -8.15 -11.93 -5.48
CA LEU A 77 -8.57 -10.67 -6.11
C LEU A 77 -9.85 -10.82 -6.95
N ARG A 78 -10.72 -9.81 -6.90
CA ARG A 78 -11.76 -9.53 -7.91
C ARG A 78 -11.34 -8.36 -8.81
N ALA A 79 -10.21 -8.47 -9.50
CA ALA A 79 -9.88 -7.62 -10.63
C ALA A 79 -10.17 -8.37 -11.94
N GLN A 80 -10.65 -7.64 -12.95
CA GLN A 80 -11.16 -8.22 -14.20
C GLN A 80 -10.05 -8.81 -15.09
N ASN A 81 -8.77 -8.47 -14.83
CA ASN A 81 -7.61 -9.01 -15.54
C ASN A 81 -6.34 -9.04 -14.66
N ASP A 82 -5.34 -9.85 -15.03
CA ASP A 82 -4.09 -10.05 -14.27
C ASP A 82 -3.20 -8.79 -14.18
N ARG A 83 -3.34 -7.88 -15.15
CA ARG A 83 -2.58 -6.63 -15.20
C ARG A 83 -3.01 -5.68 -14.09
N GLU A 84 -4.31 -5.50 -13.88
CA GLU A 84 -4.87 -4.70 -12.79
C GLU A 84 -4.44 -5.23 -11.42
N ARG A 85 -4.43 -6.57 -11.24
CA ARG A 85 -3.95 -7.24 -10.02
C ARG A 85 -2.50 -6.85 -9.71
N SER A 86 -1.64 -6.98 -10.70
CA SER A 86 -0.23 -6.63 -10.60
C SER A 86 -0.04 -5.16 -10.23
N THR A 87 -0.74 -4.24 -10.89
CA THR A 87 -0.67 -2.80 -10.58
C THR A 87 -1.04 -2.49 -9.13
N ILE A 88 -2.11 -3.10 -8.60
CA ILE A 88 -2.51 -2.88 -7.20
C ILE A 88 -1.45 -3.38 -6.23
N ALA A 89 -0.94 -4.59 -6.42
CA ALA A 89 0.09 -5.11 -5.53
C ALA A 89 1.38 -4.31 -5.62
N SER A 90 1.88 -4.00 -6.81
CA SER A 90 3.14 -3.26 -6.95
C SER A 90 3.03 -1.90 -6.27
N PHE A 91 1.91 -1.19 -6.45
CA PHE A 91 1.63 0.05 -5.74
C PHE A 91 1.57 -0.15 -4.22
N GLY A 92 0.77 -1.11 -3.75
CA GLY A 92 0.60 -1.38 -2.34
C GLY A 92 1.89 -1.82 -1.66
N ILE A 93 2.68 -2.68 -2.30
CA ILE A 93 3.99 -3.13 -1.82
C ILE A 93 4.94 -1.95 -1.72
N ALA A 94 5.09 -1.14 -2.78
CA ALA A 94 5.98 0.01 -2.77
C ALA A 94 5.63 0.95 -1.60
N LEU A 95 4.35 1.28 -1.44
CA LEU A 95 3.89 2.14 -0.36
C LEU A 95 4.06 1.48 1.02
N GLY A 96 3.72 0.20 1.17
CA GLY A 96 3.87 -0.53 2.41
C GLY A 96 5.34 -0.65 2.85
N LEU A 97 6.26 -0.84 1.91
CA LEU A 97 7.70 -0.84 2.20
C LEU A 97 8.17 0.52 2.71
N GLU A 98 7.79 1.61 2.03
CA GLU A 98 8.12 2.98 2.48
C GLU A 98 7.56 3.26 3.89
N LEU A 99 6.33 2.83 4.18
CA LEU A 99 5.74 2.98 5.52
C LEU A 99 6.49 2.18 6.59
N ILE A 100 6.87 0.94 6.28
CA ILE A 100 7.64 0.10 7.19
C ILE A 100 8.98 0.76 7.49
N GLU A 101 9.71 1.20 6.47
CA GLU A 101 11.02 1.86 6.63
C GLU A 101 10.91 3.20 7.37
N ALA A 102 9.83 3.98 7.14
CA ALA A 102 9.59 5.25 7.81
C ALA A 102 9.07 5.11 9.26
N THR A 103 8.59 3.93 9.65
CA THR A 103 8.09 3.67 11.00
C THR A 103 9.22 3.04 11.82
N PRO A 104 9.59 3.58 12.99
CA PRO A 104 10.57 2.93 13.86
C PRO A 104 10.06 1.58 14.36
N GLU A 105 10.96 0.62 14.58
CA GLU A 105 10.60 -0.59 15.30
C GLU A 105 10.35 -0.25 16.78
N PRO A 106 9.22 -0.67 17.37
CA PRO A 106 8.89 -0.32 18.74
C PRO A 106 9.89 -0.94 19.71
N THR A 107 10.38 -0.12 20.63
CA THR A 107 11.20 -0.55 21.77
C THR A 107 10.27 -0.96 22.90
N GLY A 108 9.70 -2.17 22.82
CA GLY A 108 8.65 -2.59 23.73
C GLY A 108 8.45 -4.11 23.82
N ALA A 109 7.35 -4.50 24.48
CA ALA A 109 6.96 -5.88 24.63
C ALA A 109 6.72 -6.55 23.27
N ASP A 110 7.22 -7.78 23.14
CA ASP A 110 7.09 -8.53 21.90
C ASP A 110 5.65 -9.04 21.72
N TRP A 111 4.88 -8.34 20.88
CA TRP A 111 3.49 -8.67 20.57
C TRP A 111 3.36 -9.94 19.70
N ARG A 112 4.47 -10.41 19.14
CA ARG A 112 4.56 -11.54 18.21
C ARG A 112 4.04 -12.85 18.79
N GLY A 113 4.03 -12.99 20.12
CA GLY A 113 3.42 -14.12 20.83
C GLY A 113 1.96 -13.93 21.25
N THR A 114 1.40 -12.72 21.08
CA THR A 114 0.06 -12.39 21.57
C THR A 114 -1.02 -13.02 20.70
N GLY A 115 -1.84 -13.87 21.30
CA GLY A 115 -3.00 -14.47 20.61
C GLY A 115 -4.14 -13.47 20.42
N ALA A 116 -4.98 -13.68 19.39
CA ALA A 116 -6.12 -12.80 19.11
C ALA A 116 -7.10 -12.64 20.29
N ILE A 117 -7.34 -13.71 21.05
CA ILE A 117 -8.20 -13.67 22.26
C ILE A 117 -7.56 -12.82 23.37
N GLU A 118 -6.26 -12.96 23.57
CA GLU A 118 -5.52 -12.18 24.56
C GLU A 118 -5.55 -10.69 24.21
N LEU A 119 -5.26 -10.35 22.95
CA LEU A 119 -5.36 -8.98 22.45
C LEU A 119 -6.77 -8.41 22.66
N ARG A 120 -7.82 -9.17 22.32
CA ARG A 120 -9.21 -8.75 22.54
C ARG A 120 -9.48 -8.44 24.01
N ASN A 121 -9.02 -9.29 24.93
CA ASN A 121 -9.21 -9.08 26.37
C ASN A 121 -8.45 -7.84 26.87
N ILE A 122 -7.27 -7.56 26.34
CA ILE A 122 -6.53 -6.32 26.64
C ILE A 122 -7.30 -5.10 26.16
N LEU A 123 -7.81 -5.12 24.92
CA LEU A 123 -8.56 -4.00 24.33
C LEU A 123 -9.87 -3.71 25.07
N LEU A 124 -10.51 -4.74 25.64
CA LEU A 124 -11.78 -4.65 26.37
C LEU A 124 -11.63 -4.42 27.88
N ARG A 125 -10.40 -4.41 28.43
CA ARG A 125 -10.19 -4.34 29.89
C ARG A 125 -10.93 -3.15 30.54
N ASP A 126 -10.82 -1.99 29.91
CA ASP A 126 -11.38 -0.72 30.41
C ASP A 126 -12.36 -0.09 29.41
N ARG A 127 -12.90 -0.89 28.47
CA ARG A 127 -13.76 -0.40 27.38
C ARG A 127 -14.94 -1.35 27.13
N PRO A 128 -16.14 -0.82 26.85
CA PRO A 128 -17.33 -1.64 26.58
C PRO A 128 -17.27 -2.40 25.24
N PHE A 129 -16.46 -1.92 24.29
CA PHE A 129 -16.26 -2.55 22.99
C PHE A 129 -14.88 -2.18 22.43
N VAL A 130 -14.44 -2.95 21.43
CA VAL A 130 -13.23 -2.64 20.66
C VAL A 130 -13.60 -1.57 19.64
N ASP A 131 -13.06 -0.36 19.82
CA ASP A 131 -13.27 0.75 18.89
C ASP A 131 -12.09 0.95 17.93
N LEU A 132 -12.32 1.77 16.91
CA LEU A 132 -11.31 2.10 15.91
C LEU A 132 -10.06 2.74 16.53
N SER A 133 -10.23 3.64 17.50
CA SER A 133 -9.12 4.38 18.11
C SER A 133 -8.19 3.43 18.86
N ALA A 134 -8.75 2.48 19.60
CA ALA A 134 -8.04 1.47 20.34
C ALA A 134 -7.24 0.56 19.40
N LEU A 135 -7.86 0.08 18.31
CA LEU A 135 -7.19 -0.75 17.32
C LEU A 135 -6.04 -0.02 16.63
N VAL A 136 -6.28 1.23 16.19
CA VAL A 136 -5.24 2.04 15.55
C VAL A 136 -4.08 2.25 16.52
N ALA A 137 -4.35 2.68 17.75
CA ALA A 137 -3.32 2.90 18.76
C ALA A 137 -2.52 1.62 19.04
N THR A 138 -3.17 0.46 19.10
CA THR A 138 -2.49 -0.81 19.30
C THR A 138 -1.60 -1.19 18.11
N CYS A 139 -2.07 -1.07 16.87
CA CYS A 139 -1.24 -1.35 15.70
C CYS A 139 0.00 -0.45 15.67
N TRP A 140 -0.13 0.84 15.94
CA TRP A 140 1.01 1.75 16.03
C TRP A 140 1.96 1.39 17.18
N SER A 141 1.44 0.94 18.34
CA SER A 141 2.28 0.43 19.44
C SER A 141 3.05 -0.83 19.07
N PHE A 142 2.53 -1.62 18.12
CA PHE A 142 3.18 -2.79 17.56
C PHE A 142 4.14 -2.46 16.40
N GLY A 143 4.26 -1.18 16.03
CA GLY A 143 5.07 -0.75 14.90
C GLY A 143 4.47 -1.10 13.55
N ILE A 144 3.14 -1.30 13.50
CA ILE A 144 2.37 -1.61 12.31
C ILE A 144 1.66 -0.33 11.85
N PRO A 145 2.24 0.46 10.93
CA PRO A 145 1.57 1.63 10.39
C PRO A 145 0.28 1.24 9.67
N ILE A 146 -0.77 2.01 9.95
CA ILE A 146 -2.05 1.94 9.22
C ILE A 146 -2.23 3.24 8.45
N ILE A 147 -2.51 3.14 7.16
CA ILE A 147 -2.93 4.30 6.36
C ILE A 147 -4.24 4.04 5.61
N HIS A 148 -5.00 5.11 5.43
CA HIS A 148 -6.19 5.11 4.59
C HIS A 148 -5.87 5.81 3.26
N LEU A 149 -6.13 5.10 2.16
CA LEU A 149 -5.86 5.53 0.81
C LEU A 149 -7.09 6.23 0.24
N ASN A 150 -7.02 7.56 0.20
CA ASN A 150 -8.00 8.37 -0.52
C ASN A 150 -7.88 8.23 -2.04
N VAL A 151 -6.70 7.86 -2.52
CA VAL A 151 -6.38 7.66 -3.93
C VAL A 151 -5.92 6.23 -4.13
N VAL A 152 -6.64 5.49 -4.97
CA VAL A 152 -6.29 4.12 -5.37
C VAL A 152 -5.69 4.13 -6.78
N PRO A 153 -4.74 3.22 -7.09
CA PRO A 153 -3.99 3.27 -8.33
C PRO A 153 -4.85 2.97 -9.56
N LEU A 154 -5.91 2.16 -9.42
CA LEU A 154 -6.78 1.77 -10.54
C LEU A 154 -8.03 2.64 -10.66
N ALA A 155 -8.55 2.73 -11.89
CA ALA A 155 -9.83 3.37 -12.17
C ALA A 155 -11.04 2.52 -11.69
N SER A 156 -10.88 1.19 -11.65
CA SER A 156 -11.86 0.26 -11.08
C SER A 156 -11.56 0.03 -9.58
N LYS A 157 -12.60 0.04 -8.73
CA LYS A 157 -12.45 -0.25 -7.30
C LYS A 157 -12.26 -1.76 -7.12
N SER A 158 -11.08 -2.20 -6.70
CA SER A 158 -10.83 -3.63 -6.42
C SER A 158 -9.94 -3.92 -5.20
N MET A 159 -9.49 -2.89 -4.46
CA MET A 159 -8.75 -3.09 -3.20
C MET A 159 -9.55 -2.56 -2.01
N HIS A 160 -9.88 -3.44 -1.06
CA HIS A 160 -10.59 -3.08 0.17
C HIS A 160 -9.62 -2.76 1.31
N ALA A 161 -8.74 -3.71 1.60
CA ALA A 161 -7.59 -3.58 2.49
C ALA A 161 -6.43 -4.42 1.96
N MET A 162 -5.21 -4.13 2.42
CA MET A 162 -4.01 -4.86 2.06
C MET A 162 -3.00 -4.85 3.21
N VAL A 163 -2.45 -6.02 3.53
CA VAL A 163 -1.31 -6.16 4.43
C VAL A 163 -0.03 -6.32 3.62
N VAL A 164 1.01 -5.57 3.98
CA VAL A 164 2.36 -5.69 3.44
C VAL A 164 3.28 -6.17 4.52
N GLN A 165 4.20 -7.08 4.19
CA GLN A 165 5.19 -7.62 5.13
C GLN A 165 6.60 -7.49 4.55
N ASN A 166 7.53 -6.98 5.36
CA ASN A 166 8.95 -6.91 5.06
C ASN A 166 9.77 -7.26 6.30
N ARG A 167 10.61 -8.30 6.23
CA ARG A 167 11.52 -8.73 7.32
C ARG A 167 10.83 -8.83 8.70
N GLY A 168 9.65 -9.45 8.74
CA GLY A 168 8.87 -9.63 9.98
C GLY A 168 8.18 -8.36 10.51
N ARG A 169 8.21 -7.26 9.75
CA ARG A 169 7.48 -6.02 10.00
C ARG A 169 6.29 -5.93 9.04
N PHE A 170 5.23 -5.22 9.45
CA PHE A 170 3.97 -5.20 8.71
C PHE A 170 3.45 -3.76 8.53
N ALA A 171 2.69 -3.53 7.46
CA ALA A 171 1.88 -2.32 7.26
C ALA A 171 0.48 -2.70 6.78
N ILE A 172 -0.53 -1.91 7.16
CA ILE A 172 -1.92 -2.10 6.76
C ILE A 172 -2.38 -0.90 5.93
N LEU A 173 -2.85 -1.17 4.71
CA LEU A 173 -3.39 -0.21 3.77
C LEU A 173 -4.90 -0.41 3.68
N LEU A 174 -5.69 0.64 3.92
CA LEU A 174 -7.15 0.61 3.72
C LEU A 174 -7.47 1.40 2.46
N ALA A 175 -8.13 0.79 1.47
CA ALA A 175 -8.41 1.43 0.17
C ALA A 175 -9.87 1.58 -0.19
N HIS A 176 -10.78 0.99 0.59
CA HIS A 176 -12.20 1.26 0.44
C HIS A 176 -12.60 2.56 1.15
N LYS A 177 -13.70 3.14 0.67
CA LYS A 177 -14.34 4.28 1.35
C LYS A 177 -15.05 3.75 2.59
N VAL A 178 -14.49 4.02 3.76
CA VAL A 178 -15.13 3.75 5.04
C VAL A 178 -16.12 4.88 5.34
N ASN A 179 -17.38 4.57 5.58
CA ASN A 179 -18.37 5.59 5.97
C ASN A 179 -18.57 5.65 7.49
N TYR A 180 -18.20 4.60 8.22
CA TYR A 180 -18.41 4.48 9.66
C TYR A 180 -17.18 3.93 10.39
N PRO A 181 -16.82 4.46 11.57
CA PRO A 181 -15.67 3.97 12.34
C PRO A 181 -15.70 2.47 12.63
N ALA A 182 -16.90 1.90 12.85
CA ALA A 182 -17.07 0.46 13.09
C ALA A 182 -16.64 -0.41 11.90
N GLN A 183 -16.85 0.05 10.66
CA GLN A 183 -16.44 -0.68 9.46
C GLN A 183 -14.91 -0.71 9.31
N ALA A 184 -14.25 0.43 9.58
CA ALA A 184 -12.79 0.48 9.62
C ALA A 184 -12.24 -0.38 10.76
N ALA A 185 -12.87 -0.33 11.95
CA ALA A 185 -12.47 -1.14 13.09
C ALA A 185 -12.54 -2.64 12.75
N PHE A 186 -13.63 -3.08 12.13
CA PHE A 186 -13.77 -4.47 11.68
C PHE A 186 -12.67 -4.86 10.70
N THR A 187 -12.46 -4.04 9.66
CA THR A 187 -11.43 -4.32 8.63
C THR A 187 -10.03 -4.38 9.26
N ILE A 188 -9.67 -3.42 10.12
CA ILE A 188 -8.37 -3.41 10.80
C ILE A 188 -8.22 -4.62 11.72
N ALA A 189 -9.25 -4.97 12.48
CA ALA A 189 -9.21 -6.14 13.37
C ALA A 189 -9.03 -7.43 12.59
N HIS A 190 -9.68 -7.55 11.42
CA HIS A 190 -9.53 -8.68 10.50
C HIS A 190 -8.10 -8.80 9.99
N GLU A 191 -7.54 -7.71 9.44
CA GLU A 191 -6.15 -7.69 8.96
C GLU A 191 -5.13 -7.93 10.07
N LEU A 192 -5.35 -7.36 11.25
CA LEU A 192 -4.50 -7.59 12.41
C LEU A 192 -4.53 -9.06 12.84
N GLY A 193 -5.70 -9.71 12.79
CA GLY A 193 -5.82 -11.15 13.01
C GLY A 193 -4.94 -11.95 12.06
N HIS A 194 -4.95 -11.61 10.76
CA HIS A 194 -4.05 -12.23 9.78
C HIS A 194 -2.57 -11.98 10.10
N VAL A 195 -2.19 -10.78 10.52
CA VAL A 195 -0.80 -10.47 10.93
C VAL A 195 -0.37 -11.35 12.10
N LEU A 196 -1.18 -11.43 13.15
CA LEU A 196 -0.89 -12.26 14.34
C LEU A 196 -0.77 -13.75 13.97
N LEU A 197 -1.65 -14.26 13.10
CA LEU A 197 -1.60 -15.65 12.64
C LEU A 197 -0.44 -15.94 11.68
N ARG A 198 -0.08 -14.99 10.80
CA ARG A 198 1.02 -15.13 9.83
C ARG A 198 2.38 -14.97 10.47
N HIS A 199 2.50 -14.24 11.57
CA HIS A 199 3.74 -14.24 12.35
C HIS A 199 4.10 -15.65 12.86
N LEU A 200 3.12 -16.56 12.94
CA LEU A 200 3.36 -17.97 13.27
C LEU A 200 3.91 -18.79 12.09
N GLY A 201 4.12 -18.21 10.90
CA GLY A 201 4.64 -18.91 9.72
C GLY A 201 5.40 -17.99 8.74
N ASP A 202 6.73 -18.13 8.71
CA ASP A 202 7.66 -17.38 7.85
C ASP A 202 7.36 -17.51 6.35
N LYS A 203 6.64 -16.55 5.76
CA LYS A 203 6.62 -16.32 4.30
C LYS A 203 6.53 -14.83 3.96
N ASN A 204 7.37 -14.38 3.03
CA ASN A 204 7.49 -13.00 2.56
C ASN A 204 6.18 -12.46 1.94
N ALA A 205 6.00 -11.14 2.06
CA ALA A 205 5.02 -10.25 1.40
C ALA A 205 3.72 -10.92 0.92
N LEU A 206 2.78 -11.12 1.85
CA LEU A 206 1.48 -11.72 1.55
C LEU A 206 0.40 -10.64 1.44
N VAL A 207 0.01 -10.36 0.20
CA VAL A 207 -1.05 -9.41 -0.14
C VAL A 207 -2.40 -10.08 0.07
N ASP A 208 -3.08 -9.75 1.17
CA ASP A 208 -4.49 -10.12 1.35
C ASP A 208 -5.39 -9.03 0.79
N LEU A 209 -6.38 -9.41 -0.01
CA LEU A 209 -7.31 -8.51 -0.69
C LEU A 209 -8.71 -9.09 -0.51
N GLU A 210 -9.12 -9.27 0.74
CA GLU A 210 -10.45 -9.76 1.10
C GLU A 210 -11.45 -8.60 1.17
N ASP A 211 -12.69 -8.88 0.74
CA ASP A 211 -13.87 -8.13 1.15
C ASP A 211 -14.28 -8.70 2.51
N PRO A 212 -14.28 -7.92 3.61
CA PRO A 212 -14.93 -8.36 4.83
C PRO A 212 -16.42 -8.59 4.52
N ALA A 213 -16.84 -9.84 4.67
CA ALA A 213 -18.22 -10.28 4.44
C ALA A 213 -19.24 -9.54 5.33
#